data_AF-A0A2I0TFI1-F1
#
_entry.id   AF-A0A2I0TFI1-F1
#
_cell.length_a   1.000
_cell.length_b   1.000
_cell.length_c   1.000
_cell.angle_alpha   90.00
_cell.angle_beta   90.00
_cell.angle_gamma   90.00
#
_symmetry.space_group_name_H-M   'P 1'
#
loop_
_entity.id
_entity.type
_entity.pdbx_description
1 polymer ?
#
loop_
_entity_poly.entity_id
_entity_poly.type
_entity_poly.pdbx_seq_one_letter_code
_entity_poly.pdbx_strand_id
1 'polypeptide(L)'
;MARGKSLMRMSTLVMQSMAFLQFFSPVPGSQLYMNGDLKLNQRQLLNHRGLDTRYNVSVVNGTSPFASDYDLMNIIAAYWERNVTTVFSDPNPVWMTGRAADTPFIINATIRYPVEVILYPLKTA
;
A
#
# COMPACT_ATOMS: atom_id res chain seq x y z
N MET A 1 -38.67 -4.38 10.57
CA MET A 1 -37.54 -5.32 10.45
C MET A 1 -36.27 -4.61 10.92
N ALA A 2 -35.94 -4.73 12.21
CA ALA A 2 -34.81 -4.02 12.81
C ALA A 2 -33.52 -4.82 12.54
N ARG A 3 -32.61 -4.28 11.73
CA ARG A 3 -31.26 -4.86 11.56
C ARG A 3 -30.50 -4.64 12.86
N GLY A 4 -30.17 -5.72 13.55
CA GLY A 4 -29.40 -5.70 14.79
C GLY A 4 -28.08 -4.96 14.60
N LYS A 5 -27.85 -3.90 15.37
CA LYS A 5 -26.56 -3.23 15.45
C LYS A 5 -25.59 -4.15 16.18
N SER A 6 -24.68 -4.79 15.42
CA SER A 6 -23.54 -5.50 16.01
C SER A 6 -22.64 -4.47 16.69
N LEU A 7 -22.42 -4.63 18.00
CA LEU A 7 -21.52 -3.78 18.78
C LEU A 7 -20.08 -4.18 18.40
N MET A 8 -19.46 -3.43 17.50
CA MET A 8 -18.07 -3.70 17.14
C MET A 8 -17.15 -3.18 18.26
N ARG A 9 -16.46 -4.11 18.93
CA ARG A 9 -15.42 -3.80 19.92
C ARG A 9 -14.12 -3.32 19.24
N MET A 10 -13.94 -3.67 17.97
CA MET A 10 -12.78 -3.39 17.14
C MET A 10 -13.11 -2.39 16.04
N SER A 11 -12.10 -1.70 15.52
CA SER A 11 -12.21 -0.85 14.34
C SER A 11 -11.86 -1.65 13.10
N THR A 12 -12.69 -1.56 12.06
CA THR A 12 -12.48 -2.21 10.76
C THR A 12 -12.08 -1.14 9.76
N LEU A 13 -10.88 -1.23 9.20
CA LEU A 13 -10.40 -0.33 8.16
C LEU A 13 -10.59 -0.99 6.79
N VAL A 14 -11.22 -0.28 5.87
CA VAL A 14 -11.30 -0.65 4.45
C VAL A 14 -10.74 0.51 3.64
N MET A 15 -9.71 0.24 2.85
CA MET A 15 -9.04 1.25 2.04
C MET A 15 -8.47 0.68 0.76
N GLN A 16 -8.35 1.53 -0.25
CA GLN A 16 -7.54 1.24 -1.42
C GLN A 16 -6.10 1.70 -1.15
N SER A 17 -5.19 0.75 -1.23
CA SER A 17 -3.78 0.96 -0.91
C SER A 17 -2.89 1.13 -2.13
N MET A 18 -1.65 1.55 -1.88
CA MET A 18 -0.59 1.62 -2.86
C MET A 18 0.71 1.08 -2.25
N ALA A 19 1.48 0.38 -3.07
CA ALA A 19 2.84 -0.05 -2.77
C ALA A 19 3.77 0.59 -3.79
N PHE A 20 4.86 1.19 -3.33
CA PHE A 20 5.91 1.74 -4.19
C PHE A 20 7.13 0.83 -4.15
N LEU A 21 7.58 0.38 -5.32
CA LEU A 21 8.72 -0.52 -5.48
C LEU A 21 9.81 0.22 -6.23
N GLN A 22 10.97 0.39 -5.59
CA GLN A 22 12.15 0.99 -6.20
C GLN A 22 13.35 0.10 -5.94
N PHE A 23 14.06 -0.25 -7.01
CA PHE A 23 15.31 -1.00 -6.94
C PHE A 23 16.21 -0.56 -8.08
N PHE A 24 17.52 -0.55 -7.83
CA PHE A 24 18.52 -0.17 -8.82
C PHE A 24 19.65 -1.20 -8.85
N SER A 25 20.12 -1.52 -10.06
CA SER A 25 21.28 -2.37 -10.28
C SER A 25 22.12 -1.80 -11.44
N PRO A 26 23.46 -1.81 -11.32
CA PRO A 26 24.33 -1.39 -12.41
C PRO A 26 24.46 -2.44 -13.52
N VAL A 27 23.92 -3.65 -13.36
CA VAL A 27 24.03 -4.76 -14.32
C VAL A 27 22.69 -4.99 -15.03
N PRO A 28 22.68 -5.27 -16.36
CA PRO A 28 21.45 -5.60 -17.08
C PRO A 28 20.65 -6.72 -16.41
N GLY A 29 19.36 -6.46 -16.15
CA GLY A 29 18.47 -7.38 -15.46
C GLY A 29 17.60 -8.20 -16.40
N SER A 30 17.37 -9.46 -16.03
CA SER A 30 16.31 -10.31 -16.59
C SER A 30 15.06 -10.25 -15.72
N GLN A 31 15.23 -10.18 -14.40
CA GLN A 31 14.13 -10.22 -13.45
C GLN A 31 14.47 -9.51 -12.14
N LEU A 32 13.45 -8.89 -11.55
CA LEU A 32 13.44 -8.45 -10.16
C LEU A 32 12.52 -9.35 -9.35
N TYR A 33 13.06 -10.03 -8.35
CA TYR A 33 12.29 -10.79 -7.38
C TYR A 33 12.19 -10.00 -6.08
N MET A 34 10.97 -9.86 -5.57
CA MET A 34 10.67 -9.16 -4.33
C MET A 34 9.74 -10.00 -3.46
N ASN A 35 9.99 -10.03 -2.16
CA ASN A 35 9.18 -10.80 -1.24
C ASN A 35 9.02 -10.09 0.10
N GLY A 36 8.06 -9.19 0.15
CA GLY A 36 7.89 -8.25 1.25
C GLY A 36 6.50 -8.25 1.87
N ASP A 37 6.42 -7.50 2.95
CA ASP A 37 5.19 -7.28 3.69
C ASP A 37 4.64 -5.88 3.35
N LEU A 38 3.34 -5.78 3.16
CA LEU A 38 2.64 -4.51 3.06
C LEU A 38 2.22 -4.08 4.46
N LYS A 39 2.93 -3.10 5.01
CA LYS A 39 2.75 -2.63 6.38
C LYS A 39 1.90 -1.38 6.46
N LEU A 40 1.07 -1.27 7.48
CA LEU A 40 0.20 -0.11 7.73
C LEU A 40 1.01 1.02 8.38
N ASN A 41 0.85 2.22 7.85
CA ASN A 41 1.46 3.43 8.40
C ASN A 41 0.35 4.43 8.73
N GLN A 42 0.24 4.79 10.01
CA GLN A 42 -0.82 5.64 10.55
C GLN A 42 -0.24 6.91 11.18
N ARG A 43 -0.55 8.06 10.58
CA ARG A 43 -0.27 9.40 11.12
C ARG A 43 -1.40 9.91 12.03
N GLN A 44 -2.59 9.31 11.91
CA GLN A 44 -3.75 9.58 12.76
C GLN A 44 -4.32 8.26 13.28
N LEU A 45 -4.85 8.30 14.49
CA LEU A 45 -5.60 7.20 15.10
C LEU A 45 -6.78 6.78 14.20
N LEU A 46 -7.05 5.47 14.14
CA LEU A 46 -8.31 4.98 13.60
C LEU A 46 -9.47 5.38 14.51
N ASN A 47 -10.64 5.57 13.92
CA ASN A 47 -11.86 5.84 14.69
C ASN A 47 -12.11 4.71 15.68
N HIS A 48 -12.50 5.05 16.91
CA HIS A 48 -12.80 4.06 17.94
C HIS A 48 -14.09 3.32 17.57
N ARG A 49 -13.95 2.02 17.27
CA ARG A 49 -15.04 1.12 16.86
C ARG A 49 -15.61 1.46 15.48
N GLY A 50 -16.17 0.44 14.84
CA GLY A 50 -16.92 0.60 13.59
C GLY A 50 -16.05 0.57 12.34
N LEU A 51 -16.65 0.93 11.21
CA LEU A 51 -16.06 0.84 9.88
C LEU A 51 -15.45 2.18 9.47
N ASP A 52 -14.16 2.19 9.16
CA ASP A 52 -13.44 3.32 8.57
C ASP A 52 -13.21 3.05 7.08
N THR A 53 -13.93 3.76 6.24
CA THR A 53 -13.86 3.66 4.76
C THR A 53 -13.37 4.96 4.12
N ARG A 54 -12.76 5.87 4.88
CA ARG A 54 -12.35 7.21 4.38
C ARG A 54 -11.47 7.13 3.14
N TYR A 55 -10.64 6.09 3.05
CA TYR A 55 -9.74 5.85 1.92
C TYR A 55 -10.16 4.68 1.04
N ASN A 56 -11.44 4.27 1.07
CA ASN A 56 -12.00 3.30 0.13
C ASN A 56 -12.35 3.95 -1.21
N VAL A 57 -11.38 4.66 -1.77
CA VAL A 57 -11.47 5.37 -3.04
C VAL A 57 -10.17 5.16 -3.81
N SER A 58 -10.27 5.12 -5.14
CA SER A 58 -9.10 4.81 -5.95
C SER A 58 -7.96 5.81 -5.79
N VAL A 59 -6.76 5.27 -5.64
CA VAL A 59 -5.52 6.05 -5.55
C VAL A 59 -5.25 6.75 -6.88
N VAL A 60 -5.58 6.08 -7.99
CA VAL A 60 -5.48 6.62 -9.34
C VAL A 60 -6.90 6.74 -9.92
N ASN A 61 -7.20 7.90 -10.51
CA ASN A 61 -8.48 8.13 -11.17
C ASN A 61 -8.45 7.52 -12.59
N GLY A 62 -8.73 6.22 -12.68
CA GLY A 62 -8.68 5.48 -13.95
C GLY A 62 -9.66 5.93 -15.03
N THR A 63 -10.65 6.76 -14.69
CA THR A 63 -11.63 7.31 -15.64
C THR A 63 -11.28 8.71 -16.12
N SER A 64 -10.19 9.31 -15.63
CA SER A 64 -9.81 10.66 -16.01
C SER A 64 -9.33 10.70 -17.47
N PRO A 65 -9.78 11.67 -18.28
CA PRO A 65 -9.21 11.90 -19.60
C PRO A 65 -7.89 12.68 -19.57
N PHE A 66 -7.47 13.19 -18.41
CA PHE A 66 -6.30 14.08 -18.30
C PHE A 66 -5.04 13.31 -17.93
N ALA A 67 -3.97 13.48 -18.72
CA ALA A 67 -2.67 12.86 -18.46
C ALA A 67 -2.07 13.27 -17.09
N SER A 68 -2.39 14.48 -16.61
CA SER A 68 -1.96 14.97 -15.29
C SER A 68 -2.43 14.13 -14.12
N ASP A 69 -3.57 13.43 -14.26
CA ASP A 69 -4.13 12.57 -13.21
C ASP A 69 -3.42 11.21 -13.14
N TYR A 70 -2.59 10.91 -14.14
CA TYR A 70 -1.70 9.75 -14.21
C TYR A 70 -0.24 10.11 -13.92
N ASP A 71 0.04 11.36 -13.57
CA ASP A 71 1.38 11.79 -13.16
C ASP A 71 1.77 11.12 -11.84
N LEU A 72 2.87 10.35 -11.88
CA LEU A 72 3.32 9.55 -10.75
C LEU A 72 3.70 10.42 -9.54
N MET A 73 4.25 11.62 -9.76
CA MET A 73 4.61 12.53 -8.68
C MET A 73 3.35 13.00 -7.94
N ASN A 74 2.31 13.39 -8.69
CA ASN A 74 1.04 13.81 -8.10
C ASN A 74 0.34 12.67 -7.35
N ILE A 75 0.33 11.47 -7.93
CA ILE A 75 -0.26 10.27 -7.30
C ILE A 75 0.45 9.94 -5.98
N ILE A 76 1.79 9.92 -5.99
CA ILE A 76 2.57 9.60 -4.79
C ILE A 76 2.38 10.68 -3.73
N ALA A 77 2.42 11.96 -4.10
CA ALA A 77 2.21 13.08 -3.18
C ALA A 77 0.82 13.00 -2.51
N ALA A 78 -0.24 12.85 -3.30
CA ALA A 78 -1.60 12.72 -2.79
C ALA A 78 -1.80 11.50 -1.89
N TYR A 79 -1.11 10.38 -2.17
CA TYR A 79 -1.15 9.21 -1.31
C TYR A 79 -0.43 9.45 0.04
N TRP A 80 0.71 10.15 0.04
CA TRP A 80 1.47 10.50 1.26
C TRP A 80 0.82 11.56 2.15
N GLU A 81 -0.08 12.36 1.60
CA GLU A 81 -0.91 13.27 2.39
C GLU A 81 -1.99 12.55 3.22
N ARG A 82 -2.28 11.27 2.91
CA ARG A 82 -3.25 10.48 3.69
C ARG A 82 -2.72 10.22 5.10
N ASN A 83 -3.63 10.24 6.06
CA ASN A 83 -3.32 9.92 7.45
C ASN A 83 -3.14 8.41 7.69
N VAL A 84 -3.61 7.58 6.76
CA VAL A 84 -3.46 6.13 6.80
C VAL A 84 -2.99 5.67 5.42
N THR A 85 -1.81 5.05 5.39
CA THR A 85 -1.13 4.59 4.17
C THR A 85 -0.57 3.20 4.40
N THR A 86 -0.08 2.56 3.34
CA THR A 86 0.77 1.37 3.48
C THR A 86 2.13 1.58 2.87
N VAL A 87 3.12 0.87 3.41
CA VAL A 87 4.49 0.83 2.91
C VAL A 87 4.83 -0.61 2.61
N PHE A 88 5.26 -0.89 1.39
CA PHE A 88 5.83 -2.20 1.08
C PHE A 88 7.26 -2.28 1.59
N SER A 89 7.55 -3.32 2.35
CA SER A 89 8.83 -3.54 3.01
C SER A 89 9.36 -4.92 2.63
N ASP A 90 10.34 -4.96 1.72
CA ASP A 90 11.13 -6.14 1.41
C ASP A 90 12.58 -5.93 1.85
N PRO A 91 13.10 -6.70 2.82
CA PRO A 91 14.48 -6.55 3.26
C PRO A 91 15.51 -7.05 2.24
N ASN A 92 15.14 -7.95 1.31
CA ASN A 92 16.10 -8.64 0.44
C ASN A 92 15.59 -8.80 -1.00
N PRO A 93 15.40 -7.71 -1.76
CA PRO A 93 15.09 -7.80 -3.18
C PRO A 93 16.27 -8.45 -3.94
N VAL A 94 15.97 -9.33 -4.90
CA VAL A 94 16.97 -10.06 -5.68
C VAL A 94 16.92 -9.63 -7.14
N TRP A 95 18.06 -9.18 -7.65
CA TRP A 95 18.26 -8.85 -9.05
C TRP A 95 18.87 -10.04 -9.79
N MET A 96 18.21 -10.49 -10.85
CA MET A 96 18.70 -11.57 -11.70
C MET A 96 19.13 -11.02 -13.05
N THR A 97 20.18 -11.62 -13.61
CA THR A 97 20.79 -11.26 -14.88
C THR A 97 20.61 -12.40 -15.90
N GLY A 98 21.18 -12.27 -17.10
CA GLY A 98 21.12 -13.34 -18.11
C GLY A 98 19.79 -13.39 -18.87
N ARG A 99 19.43 -12.28 -19.53
CA ARG A 99 18.23 -12.14 -20.36
C ARG A 99 18.56 -12.40 -21.84
N ALA A 100 17.75 -13.21 -22.53
CA ALA A 100 17.80 -13.30 -23.99
C ALA A 100 17.17 -12.04 -24.62
N ALA A 101 17.57 -11.67 -25.85
CA ALA A 101 17.17 -10.39 -26.44
C ALA A 101 15.63 -10.23 -26.58
N ASP A 102 14.93 -11.35 -26.77
CA ASP A 102 13.51 -11.49 -27.08
C ASP A 102 12.61 -11.80 -25.87
N THR A 103 13.16 -12.05 -24.67
CA THR A 103 12.35 -12.37 -23.49
C THR A 103 11.99 -11.11 -22.69
N PRO A 104 10.77 -10.89 -22.18
CA PRO A 104 10.48 -9.67 -21.41
C PRO A 104 11.24 -9.60 -20.08
N PHE A 105 11.38 -8.39 -19.51
CA PHE A 105 11.80 -8.24 -18.11
C PHE A 105 10.68 -8.69 -17.18
N ILE A 106 10.99 -9.45 -16.13
CA ILE A 106 9.99 -10.00 -15.21
C ILE A 106 10.06 -9.29 -13.86
N ILE A 107 8.90 -8.89 -13.34
CA ILE A 107 8.75 -8.48 -11.95
C ILE A 107 7.99 -9.59 -11.23
N ASN A 108 8.67 -10.30 -10.33
CA ASN A 108 8.07 -11.35 -9.51
C ASN A 108 7.99 -10.87 -8.06
N ALA A 109 6.82 -10.38 -7.66
CA ALA A 109 6.60 -9.82 -6.34
C ALA A 109 5.60 -10.67 -5.55
N THR A 110 5.99 -11.08 -4.34
CA THR A 110 5.07 -11.62 -3.34
C THR A 110 4.81 -10.55 -2.28
N ILE A 111 3.53 -10.22 -2.09
CA ILE A 111 3.08 -9.22 -1.13
C ILE A 111 2.28 -9.94 -0.04
N ARG A 112 2.78 -9.87 1.20
CA ARG A 112 2.08 -10.40 2.37
C ARG A 112 1.38 -9.27 3.13
N TYR A 113 0.27 -9.62 3.77
CA TYR A 113 -0.50 -8.71 4.63
C TYR A 113 -0.41 -9.25 6.06
N PRO A 114 0.66 -8.95 6.82
CA PRO A 114 0.81 -9.44 8.18
C PRO A 114 -0.22 -8.80 9.10
N VAL A 115 -0.51 -9.48 10.22
CA VAL A 115 -1.27 -8.87 11.31
C VAL A 115 -0.35 -7.90 12.05
N GLU A 116 -0.76 -6.64 12.16
CA GLU A 116 -0.01 -5.60 12.86
C GLU A 116 -0.68 -5.21 14.17
N VAL A 117 0.13 -5.05 15.22
CA VAL A 117 -0.30 -4.55 16.53
C VAL A 117 0.08 -3.09 16.64
N ILE A 118 -0.93 -2.22 16.72
CA ILE A 118 -0.75 -0.77 16.80
C ILE A 118 -1.09 -0.32 18.21
N LEU A 119 -0.10 0.27 18.89
CA LEU A 119 -0.24 0.76 20.25
C LEU A 119 -0.60 2.25 20.22
N TYR A 120 -1.71 2.59 20.86
CA TYR A 120 -2.13 3.98 21.00
C TYR A 120 -1.69 4.53 22.35
N PRO A 121 -0.95 5.65 22.39
CA PRO A 121 -0.62 6.29 23.65
C PRO A 121 -1.90 6.82 24.31
N LEU A 122 -2.06 6.54 25.61
CA LEU A 122 -3.12 7.18 26.39
C LEU A 122 -2.83 8.69 26.44
N LYS A 123 -3.82 9.52 26.11
CA LYS A 123 -3.77 10.93 26.49
C LYS A 123 -4.02 11.01 27.99
N THR A 124 -3.00 11.39 28.75
CA THR A 124 -3.18 11.87 30.13
C THR A 124 -3.96 13.18 30.06
N ALA A 125 -5.07 13.23 30.81
CA ALA A 125 -5.95 14.39 30.92
C ALA A 125 -5.27 15.56 31.65
#